data_AF-A0A1H6HND8-F1
#
_entry.id   AF-A0A1H6HND8-F1
#
_cell.length_a   1.000
_cell.length_b   1.000
_cell.length_c   1.000
_cell.angle_alpha   90.00
_cell.angle_beta   90.00
_cell.angle_gamma   90.00
#
_symmetry.space_group_name_H-M   'P 1'
#
loop_
_entity.id
_entity.type
_entity.pdbx_description
1 polymer ?
#
loop_
_entity_poly.entity_id
_entity_poly.type
_entity_poly.pdbx_seq_one_letter_code
_entity_poly.pdbx_strand_id
1 'polypeptide(L)' 'MWKIWTLYDPRRALTALFVFLTVLGLLIHFLLLSTDRFNWLDGARVAHGSVVQQTLPVPAK' A
#
# COMPACT_ATOMS: atom_id res chain seq x y z
N MET A 1 -10.12 34.83 16.07
CA MET A 1 -9.41 33.94 15.12
C MET A 1 -10.41 33.20 14.22
N TRP A 2 -11.24 33.94 13.47
CA TRP A 2 -12.24 33.38 12.54
C TRP A 2 -12.03 33.88 11.10
N LYS A 3 -11.24 34.96 10.93
CA LYS A 3 -10.80 35.51 9.65
C LYS A 3 -9.92 34.57 8.81
N ILE A 4 -9.41 33.47 9.38
CA ILE A 4 -8.71 32.44 8.60
C ILE A 4 -9.66 31.81 7.55
N TRP A 5 -10.96 31.73 7.88
CA TRP A 5 -12.00 31.17 7.02
C TRP A 5 -12.52 32.14 5.95
N THR A 6 -12.18 33.44 6.04
CA THR A 6 -12.51 34.42 4.98
C THR A 6 -11.46 34.47 3.87
N LEU A 7 -10.26 33.92 4.11
CA LEU A 7 -9.17 33.84 3.12
C LEU A 7 -9.06 32.44 2.49
N TYR A 8 -9.40 31.40 3.25
CA TYR A 8 -9.37 30.02 2.80
C TYR A 8 -10.78 29.46 2.79
N ASP A 9 -11.25 29.02 1.60
CA ASP A 9 -12.53 28.34 1.48
C ASP A 9 -12.56 27.12 2.41
N PRO A 10 -13.47 27.07 3.40
CA PRO A 10 -13.48 26.06 4.46
C PRO A 10 -13.47 24.64 3.91
N ARG A 11 -14.18 24.44 2.80
CA ARG A 11 -14.28 23.18 2.11
C ARG A 11 -12.92 22.72 1.57
N ARG A 12 -12.16 23.63 0.97
CA ARG A 12 -10.85 23.32 0.38
C ARG A 12 -9.81 23.02 1.46
N ALA A 13 -9.85 23.70 2.60
CA ALA A 13 -8.97 23.42 3.74
C ALA A 13 -9.20 22.03 4.33
N LEU A 14 -10.46 21.64 4.54
CA LEU A 14 -10.82 20.30 5.01
C LEU A 14 -10.43 19.22 4.00
N THR A 15 -10.70 19.43 2.72
CA THR A 15 -10.29 18.48 1.66
C THR A 15 -8.77 18.37 1.56
N ALA A 16 -8.04 19.48 1.60
CA ALA A 16 -6.57 19.47 1.53
C ALA A 16 -5.96 18.69 2.70
N LEU A 17 -6.47 18.87 3.92
CA LEU A 17 -6.05 18.10 5.08
C LEU A 17 -6.34 16.60 4.86
N PHE A 18 -7.56 16.25 4.45
CA PHE A 18 -7.94 14.86 4.25
C PHE A 18 -7.10 14.16 3.17
N VAL A 19 -6.90 14.82 2.04
CA VAL A 19 -6.05 14.33 0.94
C VAL A 19 -4.61 14.24 1.39
N PHE A 20 -4.08 15.23 2.11
CA PHE A 20 -2.71 15.21 2.63
C PHE A 20 -2.47 13.99 3.54
N LEU A 21 -3.34 13.77 4.54
CA LEU A 21 -3.21 12.62 5.44
C LEU A 21 -3.38 11.29 4.69
N THR A 22 -4.30 11.22 3.72
CA THR A 22 -4.53 10.01 2.93
C THR A 22 -3.33 9.67 2.06
N VAL A 23 -2.78 10.65 1.34
CA VAL A 23 -1.58 10.48 0.50
C VAL A 23 -0.38 10.10 1.36
N LEU A 24 -0.19 10.76 2.51
CA LEU A 24 0.88 10.44 3.45
C LEU A 24 0.74 9.01 4.00
N GLY A 25 -0.48 8.59 4.35
CA GLY A 25 -0.77 7.24 4.79
C GLY A 25 -0.46 6.21 3.71
N LEU A 26 -0.94 6.43 2.49
CA LEU A 26 -0.66 5.54 1.36
C LEU A 26 0.83 5.45 1.06
N LEU A 27 1.55 6.57 1.03
CA LEU A 27 3.02 6.60 0.83
C LEU A 27 3.75 5.70 1.83
N ILE A 28 3.38 5.76 3.11
CA ILE A 28 3.98 4.90 4.14
C ILE A 28 3.62 3.43 3.89
N HIS A 29 2.36 3.12 3.56
CA HIS A 29 1.96 1.73 3.28
C HIS A 29 2.71 1.18 2.06
N PHE A 30 2.77 1.93 0.96
CA PHE A 30 3.52 1.55 -0.24
C PHE A 30 5.01 1.37 0.05
N LEU A 31 5.60 2.18 0.94
CA LEU A 31 6.99 2.02 1.37
C LEU A 31 7.20 0.71 2.12
N LEU A 32 6.34 0.40 3.10
CA LEU A 32 6.42 -0.88 3.84
C LEU A 32 6.21 -2.07 2.91
N LEU A 33 5.21 -1.98 2.02
CA LEU A 33 4.90 -3.03 1.06
C LEU A 33 6.00 -3.22 0.01
N SER A 34 6.73 -2.17 -0.35
CA SER A 34 7.84 -2.28 -1.31
C SER A 34 9.07 -2.96 -0.70
N THR A 35 9.20 -3.00 0.63
CA THR A 35 10.36 -3.60 1.29
C THR A 35 10.17 -5.09 1.55
N ASP A 36 11.16 -5.91 1.18
CA ASP A 36 11.15 -7.38 1.30
C ASP A 36 10.78 -7.89 2.71
N ARG A 37 11.17 -7.15 3.76
CA ARG A 37 10.97 -7.54 5.16
C ARG A 37 9.60 -7.17 5.74
N PHE A 38 8.97 -6.09 5.28
CA PHE A 38 7.71 -5.58 5.83
C PHE A 38 6.53 -5.71 4.86
N ASN A 39 6.75 -6.31 3.68
CA ASN A 39 5.71 -6.64 2.74
C ASN A 39 4.86 -7.81 3.29
N TRP A 40 3.78 -7.46 3.97
CA TRP A 40 2.87 -8.45 4.55
C TRP A 40 1.95 -9.11 3.50
N LEU A 41 1.89 -8.59 2.27
CA LEU A 41 1.13 -9.18 1.16
C LEU A 41 1.94 -10.28 0.44
N ASP A 42 3.26 -10.15 0.41
CA ASP A 42 4.22 -11.19 -0.01
C ASP A 42 4.53 -12.13 1.17
N GLY A 43 3.46 -12.61 1.81
CA GLY A 43 3.55 -13.52 2.94
C GLY A 43 4.36 -14.76 2.56
N ALA A 44 5.50 -14.93 3.23
CA ALA A 44 6.43 -16.04 3.08
C ALA A 44 7.22 -16.08 1.76
N ARG A 45 8.19 -15.16 1.59
CA ARG A 45 9.48 -15.57 1.05
C ARG A 45 10.18 -16.49 2.06
N VAL A 46 9.68 -17.73 2.17
CA VAL A 46 10.63 -18.82 2.24
C VAL A 46 11.47 -18.67 0.99
N ALA A 47 12.78 -18.64 1.14
CA ALA A 47 13.72 -18.61 0.03
C ALA A 47 13.43 -19.75 -0.96
N HIS A 48 12.55 -19.53 -1.93
CA HIS A 48 12.35 -20.41 -3.06
C HIS A 48 12.09 -19.52 -4.27
N GLY A 49 13.06 -19.55 -5.18
CA GLY A 49 12.91 -18.98 -6.50
C GLY A 49 11.62 -19.45 -7.15
N SER A 50 11.18 -18.64 -8.09
CA SER A 50 10.32 -18.99 -9.21
C SER A 50 10.35 -20.48 -9.59
N VAL A 51 9.52 -21.30 -8.98
CA VAL A 51 9.12 -22.62 -9.49
C VAL A 51 7.68 -22.86 -9.10
N VAL A 52 6.74 -22.38 -9.93
CA VAL A 52 5.40 -22.96 -9.99
C VAL A 52 5.57 -24.33 -10.63
N GLN A 53 5.91 -25.35 -9.83
CA GLN A 53 5.98 -26.72 -10.30
C GLN A 53 4.56 -27.27 -10.37
N GLN A 54 3.93 -27.10 -11.53
CA GLN A 54 2.74 -27.86 -11.89
C GLN A 54 3.14 -29.33 -12.07
N THR A 55 3.21 -30.08 -10.98
CA THR A 55 3.37 -31.54 -11.05
C THR A 55 2.03 -32.16 -11.42
N LEU A 56 1.79 -32.29 -12.72
CA LEU A 56 0.75 -33.19 -13.25
C LEU A 56 1.17 -34.64 -12.91
N PRO A 57 0.31 -35.44 -12.27
CA PRO A 57 0.61 -36.85 -12.05
C PRO A 57 0.58 -37.56 -13.42
N VAL A 58 1.72 -38.09 -13.85
CA VAL A 58 1.81 -38.95 -15.03
C VAL A 58 1.35 -40.36 -14.62
N PRO A 59 0.25 -40.89 -15.18
CA PRO A 59 -0.13 -42.27 -14.94
C PRO A 59 0.79 -43.19 -15.75
N ALA A 60 1.55 -44.04 -15.07
CA ALA A 60 2.27 -45.14 -15.70
C ALA A 60 1.34 -46.37 -15.80
N LYS A 61 1.33 -46.96 -16.99
CA LYS A 61 0.56 -48.14 -17.42
C LYS A 61 0.98 -49.41 -16.69
#